data_AF-A0A518DTC2-F1
#
_entry.id   AF-A0A518DTC2-F1
#
_cell.length_a   1.000
_cell.length_b   1.000
_cell.length_c   1.000
_cell.angle_alpha   90.00
_cell.angle_beta   90.00
_cell.angle_gamma   90.00
#
_symmetry.space_group_name_H-M   'P 1'
#
loop_
_entity.id
_entity.type
_entity.pdbx_description
1 polymer ?
#
loop_
_entity_poly.entity_id
_entity_poly.type
_entity_poly.pdbx_seq_one_letter_code
_entity_poly.pdbx_strand_id
1 'polypeptide(L)'
;MGQRHAFAAIIAATVALLPAAVSAQTTPVEIREKVQRPVTEIQMREETETVVKPEYVTKMTDVQQVQMRPVARLHYQPRVHNWWNPFAPTYTSWQPTVITQWEPQVVNMRVPVTATEYKTETRVVQRPTRVLKMVEEEQTRIVHLPVARPMTQGLVHMPYAAPTYVISPAISGVPAAPVTMTPATPVEIATRPYYGSSIRMEDQRTRGGMQAIDAGVIRR
;
A
#
# COMPACT_ATOMS: atom_id res chain seq x y z
N MET A 1 -38.53 -9.92 -33.74
CA MET A 1 -38.63 -11.02 -32.76
C MET A 1 -38.79 -10.39 -31.38
N GLY A 2 -39.93 -10.31 -30.72
CA GLY A 2 -41.20 -11.03 -30.90
C GLY A 2 -41.44 -11.94 -29.70
N GLN A 3 -42.03 -11.41 -28.62
CA GLN A 3 -42.86 -12.20 -27.72
C GLN A 3 -43.80 -11.28 -26.92
N ARG A 4 -44.98 -11.07 -27.49
CA ARG A 4 -46.17 -10.59 -26.81
C ARG A 4 -46.90 -11.83 -26.30
N HIS A 5 -46.97 -12.03 -25.00
CA HIS A 5 -47.88 -13.03 -24.43
C HIS A 5 -49.20 -12.36 -24.07
N ALA A 6 -50.19 -12.65 -24.92
CA ALA A 6 -51.59 -12.49 -24.62
C ALA A 6 -52.01 -13.60 -23.64
N PHE A 7 -52.72 -13.23 -22.57
CA PHE A 7 -53.54 -14.15 -21.81
C PHE A 7 -54.96 -13.60 -21.73
N ALA A 8 -55.87 -14.45 -22.18
CA ALA A 8 -57.30 -14.22 -22.27
C ALA A 8 -58.01 -14.55 -20.95
N ALA A 9 -59.12 -13.85 -20.75
CA ALA A 9 -60.40 -14.28 -20.16
C ALA A 9 -60.41 -15.19 -18.93
N ILE A 10 -61.18 -14.77 -17.92
CA ILE A 10 -62.48 -15.38 -17.56
C ILE A 10 -63.19 -14.39 -16.63
N ILE A 11 -64.38 -13.96 -17.06
CA ILE A 11 -65.32 -13.16 -16.28
C ILE A 11 -66.20 -14.15 -15.51
N ALA A 12 -66.06 -14.19 -14.19
CA ALA A 12 -67.00 -14.86 -13.30
C ALA A 12 -67.65 -13.79 -12.42
N ALA A 13 -68.90 -13.47 -12.75
CA ALA A 13 -69.76 -12.59 -11.98
C ALA A 13 -70.31 -13.36 -10.77
N THR A 14 -69.82 -13.05 -9.58
CA THR A 14 -70.39 -13.54 -8.32
C THR A 14 -70.96 -12.34 -7.57
N VAL A 15 -72.27 -12.18 -7.66
CA VAL A 15 -73.06 -11.20 -6.88
C VAL A 15 -73.18 -11.74 -5.46
N ALA A 16 -72.41 -11.19 -4.53
CA ALA A 16 -72.55 -11.44 -3.10
C ALA A 16 -73.09 -10.17 -2.42
N LEU A 17 -74.20 -10.35 -1.70
CA LEU A 17 -74.87 -9.35 -0.88
C LEU A 17 -73.89 -8.53 -0.04
N LEU A 18 -73.82 -7.23 -0.32
CA LEU A 18 -73.18 -6.25 0.56
C LEU A 18 -74.10 -5.96 1.75
N PRO A 19 -73.67 -6.15 3.01
CA PRO A 19 -74.32 -5.48 4.13
C PRO A 19 -74.14 -3.97 3.97
N ALA A 20 -75.23 -3.21 4.12
CA ALA A 20 -75.23 -1.76 4.09
C ALA A 20 -74.21 -1.24 5.12
N ALA A 21 -73.05 -0.80 4.64
CA ALA A 21 -72.04 -0.16 5.45
C ALA A 21 -72.62 1.16 5.96
N VAL A 22 -72.96 1.19 7.25
CA VAL A 22 -73.24 2.42 7.98
C VAL A 22 -72.00 3.30 7.81
N SER A 23 -72.13 4.36 6.99
CA SER A 23 -71.08 5.33 6.76
C SER A 23 -70.86 6.10 8.06
N ALA A 24 -70.00 5.58 8.93
CA ALA A 24 -69.47 6.34 10.05
C ALA A 24 -68.74 7.54 9.44
N GLN A 25 -69.32 8.73 9.65
CA GLN A 25 -68.77 9.99 9.17
C GLN A 25 -67.52 10.27 10.00
N THR A 26 -66.36 9.82 9.52
CA THR A 26 -65.08 10.06 10.17
C THR A 26 -64.53 11.40 9.71
N THR A 27 -64.32 12.31 10.64
CA THR A 27 -63.61 13.55 10.33
C THR A 27 -62.11 13.23 10.25
N PRO A 28 -61.42 13.57 9.15
CA PRO A 28 -59.98 13.44 9.08
C PRO A 28 -59.37 14.46 10.04
N VAL A 29 -58.64 13.98 11.06
CA VAL A 29 -57.82 14.85 11.91
C VAL A 29 -56.37 14.69 11.48
N GLU A 30 -55.74 15.81 11.14
CA GLU A 30 -54.32 15.88 10.76
C GLU A 30 -53.47 16.02 12.03
N ILE A 31 -52.67 15.01 12.33
CA ILE A 31 -51.68 15.07 13.41
C ILE A 31 -50.30 15.26 12.78
N ARG A 32 -49.62 16.34 13.17
CA ARG A 32 -48.23 16.62 12.78
C ARG A 32 -47.31 16.16 13.89
N GLU A 33 -46.49 15.16 13.60
CA GLU A 33 -45.50 14.64 14.52
C GLU A 33 -44.10 14.89 13.97
N LYS A 34 -43.20 15.43 14.80
CA LYS A 34 -41.78 15.57 14.44
C LYS A 34 -41.06 14.29 14.82
N VAL A 35 -40.65 13.52 13.81
CA VAL A 35 -39.92 12.27 14.01
C VAL A 35 -38.47 12.48 13.58
N GLN A 36 -37.51 12.06 14.41
CA GLN A 36 -36.10 12.08 14.03
C GLN A 36 -35.77 10.84 13.23
N ARG A 37 -35.33 11.02 11.98
CA ARG A 37 -34.91 9.93 11.10
C ARG A 37 -33.40 9.97 10.89
N PRO A 38 -32.68 8.85 11.07
CA PRO A 38 -31.26 8.78 10.74
C PRO A 38 -31.08 8.78 9.21
N VAL A 39 -30.34 9.76 8.71
CA VAL A 39 -29.93 9.87 7.32
C VAL A 39 -28.41 9.71 7.26
N THR A 40 -27.93 8.80 6.41
CA THR A 40 -26.49 8.60 6.19
C THR A 40 -25.99 9.61 5.17
N GLU A 41 -25.09 10.49 5.60
CA GLU A 41 -24.42 11.47 4.74
C GLU A 41 -22.95 11.07 4.55
N ILE A 42 -22.43 11.16 3.32
CA ILE A 42 -21.01 10.95 3.03
C ILE A 42 -20.32 12.30 3.15
N GLN A 43 -19.47 12.45 4.16
CA GLN A 43 -18.67 13.67 4.36
C GLN A 43 -17.20 13.38 4.07
N MET A 44 -16.55 14.25 3.31
CA MET A 44 -15.09 14.19 3.10
C MET A 44 -14.41 14.68 4.37
N ARG A 45 -13.62 13.81 5.01
CA ARG A 45 -12.78 14.19 6.15
C ARG A 45 -11.32 14.14 5.75
N GLU A 46 -10.58 15.17 6.15
CA GLU A 46 -9.13 15.21 6.02
C GLU A 46 -8.50 14.35 7.11
N GLU A 47 -7.76 13.34 6.71
CA GLU A 47 -7.01 12.46 7.60
C GLU A 47 -5.52 12.58 7.25
N THR A 48 -4.66 12.73 8.27
CA THR A 48 -3.21 12.73 8.06
C THR A 48 -2.72 11.30 8.09
N GLU A 49 -2.19 10.82 6.96
CA GLU A 49 -1.63 9.48 6.82
C GLU A 49 -0.11 9.58 6.66
N THR A 50 0.63 8.84 7.49
CA THR A 50 2.08 8.69 7.34
C THR A 50 2.36 7.54 6.39
N VAL A 51 2.85 7.84 5.20
CA VAL A 51 3.21 6.84 4.19
C VAL A 51 4.72 6.70 4.15
N VAL A 52 5.21 5.46 4.20
CA VAL A 52 6.63 5.15 4.02
C VAL A 52 6.88 4.96 2.53
N LYS A 53 7.74 5.81 1.94
CA LYS A 53 8.15 5.70 0.54
C LYS A 53 9.60 5.23 0.44
N PRO A 54 9.91 4.27 -0.45
CA PRO A 54 11.31 3.93 -0.75
C PRO A 54 11.94 5.04 -1.58
N GLU A 55 13.12 5.48 -1.18
CA GLU A 55 13.96 6.43 -1.90
C GLU A 55 15.33 5.77 -2.15
N TYR A 56 15.78 5.80 -3.41
CA TYR A 56 17.08 5.25 -3.78
C TYR A 56 18.14 6.33 -3.59
N VAL A 57 19.05 6.11 -2.65
CA VAL A 57 20.16 7.02 -2.37
C VAL A 57 21.46 6.36 -2.82
N THR A 58 22.24 7.09 -3.61
CA THR A 58 23.58 6.66 -4.01
C THR A 58 24.61 7.34 -3.11
N LYS A 59 25.37 6.56 -2.35
CA LYS A 59 26.45 7.04 -1.48
C LYS A 59 27.78 6.55 -2.01
N MET A 60 28.77 7.43 -2.04
CA MET A 60 30.15 7.05 -2.37
C MET A 60 30.80 6.43 -1.14
N THR A 61 31.23 5.18 -1.26
CA THR A 61 31.94 4.48 -0.20
C THR A 61 33.38 4.23 -0.62
N ASP A 62 34.33 4.56 0.25
CA ASP A 62 35.74 4.25 0.04
C ASP A 62 35.96 2.74 0.28
N VAL A 63 36.45 2.03 -0.73
CA VAL A 63 36.77 0.60 -0.70
C VAL A 63 38.25 0.43 -1.00
N GLN A 64 38.93 -0.42 -0.21
CA GLN A 64 40.32 -0.79 -0.49
C GLN A 64 40.35 -1.93 -1.49
N GLN A 65 41.00 -1.72 -2.63
CA GLN A 65 41.23 -2.75 -3.64
C GLN A 65 42.72 -3.02 -3.79
N VAL A 66 43.11 -4.29 -3.76
CA VAL A 66 44.47 -4.71 -4.09
C VAL A 66 44.57 -4.82 -5.61
N GLN A 67 45.39 -3.95 -6.22
CA GLN A 67 45.70 -3.99 -7.64
C GLN A 67 47.16 -4.40 -7.84
N MET A 68 47.41 -5.31 -8.79
CA MET A 68 48.77 -5.64 -9.20
C MET A 68 49.31 -4.50 -10.06
N ARG A 69 50.45 -3.93 -9.68
CA ARG A 69 51.12 -2.87 -10.43
C ARG A 69 52.51 -3.36 -10.88
N PRO A 70 52.92 -3.10 -12.14
CA PRO A 70 54.27 -3.40 -12.56
C PRO A 70 55.23 -2.39 -11.91
N VAL A 71 56.22 -2.91 -11.19
CA VAL A 71 57.29 -2.14 -10.56
C VAL A 71 58.59 -2.53 -11.26
N ALA A 72 59.24 -1.53 -11.86
CA ALA A 72 60.55 -1.69 -12.49
C ALA A 72 61.63 -1.52 -11.42
N ARG A 73 62.43 -2.57 -11.19
CA ARG A 73 63.58 -2.55 -10.27
C ARG A 73 64.87 -2.68 -11.08
N LEU A 74 65.86 -1.88 -10.71
CA LEU A 74 67.20 -1.98 -11.30
C LEU A 74 67.96 -3.11 -10.62
N HIS A 75 68.42 -4.08 -11.40
CA HIS A 75 69.26 -5.18 -10.93
C HIS A 75 70.56 -5.20 -11.70
N TYR A 76 71.68 -5.31 -11.00
CA TYR A 76 72.96 -5.53 -11.64
C TYR A 76 73.13 -7.01 -11.92
N GLN A 77 73.31 -7.35 -13.20
CA GLN A 77 73.57 -8.72 -13.63
C GLN A 77 75.02 -8.84 -14.11
N PRO A 78 75.74 -9.89 -13.69
CA PRO A 78 77.08 -10.13 -14.19
C PRO A 78 76.99 -10.62 -15.64
N ARG A 79 77.75 -9.99 -16.54
CA ARG A 79 77.97 -10.48 -17.89
C ARG A 79 79.44 -10.79 -18.09
N VAL A 80 79.71 -12.00 -18.53
CA VAL A 80 81.05 -12.45 -18.87
C VAL A 80 81.32 -12.10 -20.34
N HIS A 81 82.36 -11.31 -20.57
CA HIS A 81 82.81 -10.93 -21.90
C HIS A 81 83.96 -11.82 -22.36
N ASN A 82 84.10 -11.97 -23.68
CA ASN A 82 85.21 -12.67 -24.34
C ASN A 82 85.39 -14.15 -23.96
N TRP A 83 84.39 -14.80 -23.35
CA TRP A 83 84.51 -16.21 -22.90
C TRP A 83 84.81 -17.21 -24.02
N TRP A 84 84.55 -16.85 -25.28
CA TRP A 84 84.81 -17.68 -26.46
C TRP A 84 86.11 -17.34 -27.20
N ASN A 85 86.74 -16.19 -26.90
CA ASN A 85 87.96 -15.74 -27.60
C ASN A 85 89.20 -16.14 -26.79
N PRO A 86 90.00 -17.13 -27.22
CA PRO A 86 91.16 -17.58 -26.46
C PRO A 86 92.33 -16.60 -26.47
N PHE A 87 92.29 -15.56 -27.31
CA PHE A 87 93.37 -14.57 -27.46
C PHE A 87 93.13 -13.28 -26.66
N ALA A 88 91.96 -13.11 -26.02
CA ALA A 88 91.64 -11.95 -25.18
C ALA A 88 91.28 -12.40 -23.76
N PRO A 89 91.67 -11.65 -22.71
CA PRO A 89 91.30 -12.00 -21.35
C PRO A 89 89.78 -11.92 -21.17
N THR A 90 89.22 -12.92 -20.49
CA THR A 90 87.84 -12.90 -20.02
C THR A 90 87.73 -11.92 -18.86
N TYR A 91 86.64 -11.15 -18.83
CA TYR A 91 86.36 -10.27 -17.71
C TYR A 91 84.86 -10.20 -17.47
N THR A 92 84.48 -9.97 -16.22
CA THR A 92 83.08 -9.84 -15.80
C THR A 92 82.77 -8.36 -15.64
N SER A 93 81.71 -7.89 -16.29
CA SER A 93 81.15 -6.56 -16.05
C SER A 93 79.78 -6.66 -15.41
N TRP A 94 79.43 -5.68 -14.58
CA TRP A 94 78.10 -5.58 -13.98
C TRP A 94 77.27 -4.61 -14.81
N GLN A 95 76.26 -5.12 -15.51
CA GLN A 95 75.37 -4.31 -16.32
C GLN A 95 74.05 -4.09 -15.58
N PRO A 96 73.53 -2.85 -15.52
CA PRO A 96 72.21 -2.60 -14.97
C PRO A 96 71.13 -3.12 -15.94
N THR A 97 70.31 -4.05 -15.45
CA THR A 97 69.15 -4.59 -16.16
C THR A 97 67.89 -4.21 -15.39
N VAL A 98 66.88 -3.71 -16.09
CA VAL A 98 65.57 -3.42 -15.49
C VAL A 98 64.74 -4.69 -15.48
N ILE A 99 64.36 -5.16 -14.29
CA ILE A 99 63.43 -6.29 -14.13
C ILE A 99 62.09 -5.71 -13.69
N THR A 100 61.03 -6.06 -14.42
CA THR A 100 59.66 -5.67 -14.06
C THR A 100 59.03 -6.78 -13.24
N GLN A 101 58.61 -6.46 -12.02
CA GLN A 101 57.91 -7.38 -11.12
C GLN A 101 56.50 -6.86 -10.85
N TRP A 102 55.53 -7.76 -10.75
CA TRP A 102 54.17 -7.40 -10.37
C TRP A 102 54.06 -7.40 -8.85
N GLU A 103 53.82 -6.23 -8.27
CA GLU A 103 53.67 -6.08 -6.82
C GLU A 103 52.22 -5.71 -6.48
N PRO A 104 51.64 -6.30 -5.42
CA PRO A 104 50.32 -5.92 -4.95
C PRO A 104 50.38 -4.54 -4.30
N GLN A 105 49.59 -3.60 -4.82
CA GLN A 105 49.42 -2.27 -4.24
C GLN A 105 47.97 -2.10 -3.76
N VAL A 106 47.79 -1.67 -2.51
CA VAL A 106 46.46 -1.30 -1.99
C VAL A 106 46.12 0.09 -2.51
N VAL A 107 44.99 0.21 -3.20
CA VAL A 107 44.45 1.45 -3.75
C VAL A 107 43.08 1.69 -3.14
N ASN A 108 42.85 2.91 -2.62
CA ASN A 108 41.54 3.33 -2.16
C ASN A 108 40.72 3.81 -3.36
N MET A 109 39.60 3.16 -3.63
CA MET A 109 38.68 3.53 -4.70
C MET A 109 37.32 3.93 -4.12
N ARG A 110 36.73 4.99 -4.69
CA ARG A 110 35.35 5.38 -4.36
C ARG A 110 34.39 4.63 -5.26
N VAL A 111 33.57 3.79 -4.65
CA VAL A 111 32.54 3.02 -5.36
C VAL A 111 31.16 3.57 -4.99
N PRO A 112 30.29 3.87 -5.97
CA PRO A 112 28.92 4.24 -5.68
C PRO A 112 28.16 3.02 -5.18
N VAL A 113 27.62 3.11 -3.97
CA VAL A 113 26.73 2.12 -3.38
C VAL A 113 25.31 2.69 -3.38
N THR A 114 24.41 2.06 -4.11
CA THR A 114 22.99 2.39 -4.11
C THR A 114 22.30 1.64 -2.99
N ALA A 115 21.64 2.36 -2.08
CA ALA A 115 20.85 1.80 -0.99
C ALA A 115 19.40 2.33 -1.07
N THR A 116 18.45 1.50 -0.69
CA THR A 116 17.05 1.91 -0.52
C THR A 116 16.86 2.42 0.90
N GLU A 117 16.59 3.72 1.03
CA GLU A 117 16.22 4.34 2.30
C GLU A 117 14.70 4.55 2.34
N TYR A 118 14.07 4.26 3.47
CA TYR A 118 12.63 4.45 3.65
C TYR A 118 12.38 5.78 4.35
N LYS A 119 11.76 6.73 3.65
CA LYS A 119 11.38 8.03 4.23
C LYS A 119 9.90 8.07 4.54
N THR A 120 9.57 8.58 5.72
CA THR A 120 8.20 8.85 6.15
C THR A 120 7.76 10.19 5.59
N GLU A 121 6.68 10.16 4.80
CA GLU A 121 6.03 11.35 4.28
C GLU A 121 4.62 11.42 4.88
N THR A 122 4.31 12.52 5.56
CA THR A 122 2.95 12.81 6.01
C THR A 122 2.17 13.44 4.86
N ARG A 123 1.05 12.82 4.48
CA ARG A 123 0.14 13.39 3.49
C ARG A 123 -1.25 13.52 4.07
N VAL A 124 -1.93 14.61 3.74
CA VAL A 124 -3.35 14.79 4.06
C VAL A 124 -4.14 14.12 2.95
N VAL A 125 -4.94 13.12 3.31
CA VAL A 125 -5.82 12.38 2.39
C VAL A 125 -7.26 12.69 2.77
N GLN A 126 -8.08 13.06 1.79
CA GLN A 126 -9.52 13.20 2.01
C GLN A 126 -10.18 11.82 1.88
N ARG A 127 -10.71 11.28 2.98
CA ARG A 127 -11.44 10.01 3.00
C ARG A 127 -12.94 10.24 3.16
N PRO A 128 -13.79 9.62 2.33
CA PRO A 128 -15.23 9.70 2.50
C PRO A 128 -15.63 8.91 3.73
N THR A 129 -16.13 9.60 4.75
CA THR A 129 -16.63 9.01 5.99
C THR A 129 -18.14 9.09 5.99
N ARG A 130 -18.81 7.97 6.29
CA ARG A 130 -20.26 7.94 6.48
C ARG A 130 -20.60 8.46 7.87
N VAL A 131 -21.31 9.57 7.94
CA VAL A 131 -21.80 10.15 9.19
C VAL A 131 -23.31 9.99 9.24
N LEU A 132 -23.81 9.47 10.36
CA LEU A 132 -25.25 9.41 10.63
C LEU A 132 -25.68 10.77 11.16
N LYS A 133 -26.55 11.44 10.42
CA LYS A 133 -27.16 12.70 10.82
C LYS A 133 -28.63 12.45 11.11
N MET A 134 -29.08 12.86 12.29
CA MET A 134 -30.51 12.86 12.62
C MET A 134 -31.15 14.08 11.95
N VAL A 135 -32.11 13.83 11.04
CA VAL A 135 -32.87 14.88 10.37
C VAL A 135 -34.30 14.82 10.92
N GLU A 136 -34.83 15.97 11.31
CA GLU A 136 -36.24 16.08 11.70
C GLU A 136 -37.10 16.03 10.44
N GLU A 137 -37.95 15.00 10.35
CA GLU A 137 -39.00 14.91 9.33
C GLU A 137 -40.35 15.17 10.00
N GLU A 138 -41.15 16.08 9.43
CA GLU A 138 -42.54 16.27 9.85
C GLU A 138 -43.39 15.19 9.19
N GLN A 139 -43.77 14.18 9.97
CA GLN A 139 -44.66 13.12 9.51
C GLN A 139 -46.11 13.56 9.77
N THR A 140 -46.83 13.81 8.70
CA THR A 140 -48.27 14.10 8.76
C THR A 140 -49.03 12.78 8.74
N ARG A 141 -49.65 12.41 9.86
CA ARG A 141 -50.52 11.24 9.93
C ARG A 141 -51.96 11.70 9.96
N ILE A 142 -52.72 11.31 8.94
CA ILE A 142 -54.17 11.51 8.91
C ILE A 142 -54.79 10.38 9.72
N VAL A 143 -55.38 10.73 10.86
CA VAL A 143 -56.11 9.77 11.71
C VAL A 143 -57.59 10.05 11.57
N HIS A 144 -58.34 9.05 11.13
CA HIS A 144 -59.80 9.10 11.07
C HIS A 144 -60.36 8.78 12.45
N LEU A 145 -60.77 9.81 13.19
CA LEU A 145 -61.42 9.63 14.48
C LEU A 145 -62.92 9.36 14.25
N PRO A 146 -63.51 8.34 14.90
CA PRO A 146 -64.95 8.16 14.89
C PRO A 146 -65.60 9.32 15.67
N VAL A 147 -66.52 10.03 15.02
CA VAL A 147 -67.32 11.06 15.69
C VAL A 147 -68.30 10.37 16.64
N ALA A 148 -67.97 10.33 17.93
CA ALA A 148 -68.88 9.84 18.95
C ALA A 148 -69.99 10.89 19.22
N ARG A 149 -71.24 10.47 19.14
CA ARG A 149 -72.37 11.23 19.71
C ARG A 149 -72.20 11.32 21.23
N PRO A 150 -72.52 12.46 21.87
CA PRO A 150 -72.41 12.59 23.31
C PRO A 150 -73.46 11.70 23.99
N MET A 151 -73.04 10.54 24.50
CA MET A 151 -73.75 9.80 25.53
C MET A 151 -72.90 9.79 26.80
N THR A 152 -73.36 10.61 27.74
CA THR A 152 -73.43 10.41 29.19
C THR A 152 -72.52 9.34 29.81
N GLN A 153 -71.57 9.83 30.62
CA GLN A 153 -70.98 9.25 31.84
C GLN A 153 -70.89 7.72 31.95
N GLY A 154 -69.66 7.22 31.89
CA GLY A 154 -69.26 5.91 32.40
C GLY A 154 -67.79 5.93 32.82
N LEU A 155 -67.55 6.03 34.13
CA LEU A 155 -66.24 5.96 34.76
C LEU A 155 -65.66 4.55 34.54
N VAL A 156 -64.61 4.42 33.74
CA VAL A 156 -63.80 3.19 33.69
C VAL A 156 -62.32 3.56 33.78
N HIS A 157 -61.76 3.29 34.96
CA HIS A 157 -60.33 3.26 35.21
C HIS A 157 -59.70 2.19 34.30
N MET A 158 -58.83 2.59 33.38
CA MET A 158 -57.90 1.71 32.67
C MET A 158 -56.50 1.94 33.25
N PRO A 159 -55.82 0.92 33.82
CA PRO A 159 -54.45 1.07 34.27
C PRO A 159 -53.51 1.14 33.06
N TYR A 160 -52.82 2.28 32.93
CA TYR A 160 -51.77 2.52 31.96
C TYR A 160 -50.52 1.72 32.36
N ALA A 161 -50.23 0.62 31.66
CA ALA A 161 -48.96 -0.07 31.77
C ALA A 161 -47.92 0.68 30.92
N ALA A 162 -47.05 1.44 31.58
CA ALA A 162 -45.89 2.06 30.93
C ALA A 162 -44.92 0.97 30.44
N PRO A 163 -44.48 0.97 29.18
CA PRO A 163 -43.33 0.16 28.79
C PRO A 163 -42.08 0.77 29.41
N THR A 164 -41.59 0.15 30.49
CA THR A 164 -40.25 0.37 31.01
C THR A 164 -39.24 -0.10 29.96
N TYR A 165 -38.73 0.82 29.14
CA TYR A 165 -37.54 0.55 28.36
C TYR A 165 -36.35 0.48 29.31
N VAL A 166 -35.83 -0.73 29.51
CA VAL A 166 -34.54 -0.97 30.13
C VAL A 166 -33.47 -0.45 29.17
N ILE A 167 -32.99 0.76 29.42
CA ILE A 167 -31.74 1.24 28.83
C ILE A 167 -30.64 0.47 29.53
N SER A 168 -30.10 -0.55 28.86
CA SER A 168 -28.82 -1.13 29.26
C SER A 168 -27.76 -0.03 29.23
N PRO A 169 -27.05 0.26 30.33
CA PRO A 169 -25.83 1.04 30.22
C PRO A 169 -24.85 0.18 29.42
N ALA A 170 -24.56 0.61 28.19
CA ALA A 170 -23.32 0.23 27.55
C ALA A 170 -22.19 0.65 28.49
N ILE A 171 -21.41 -0.35 28.89
CA ILE A 171 -20.23 -0.21 29.73
C ILE A 171 -19.26 0.73 29.00
N SER A 172 -19.33 2.02 29.35
CA SER A 172 -18.31 3.00 29.02
C SER A 172 -17.26 2.93 30.11
N GLY A 173 -16.07 2.46 29.75
CA GLY A 173 -14.91 2.53 30.64
C GLY A 173 -14.05 1.29 30.69
N VAL A 174 -13.65 0.74 29.53
CA VAL A 174 -12.27 0.26 29.47
C VAL A 174 -11.44 1.51 29.19
N PRO A 175 -10.63 2.02 30.15
CA PRO A 175 -9.58 2.94 29.76
C PRO A 175 -8.72 2.17 28.76
N ALA A 176 -8.71 2.62 27.51
CA ALA A 176 -7.66 2.26 26.60
C ALA A 176 -6.37 2.65 27.33
N ALA A 177 -5.67 1.65 27.87
CA ALA A 177 -4.30 1.82 28.30
C ALA A 177 -3.60 2.52 27.14
N PRO A 178 -2.77 3.55 27.40
CA PRO A 178 -1.92 4.07 26.34
C PRO A 178 -1.18 2.87 25.78
N VAL A 179 -1.45 2.55 24.51
CA VAL A 179 -0.57 1.68 23.74
C VAL A 179 0.69 2.53 23.63
N THR A 180 1.57 2.38 24.63
CA THR A 180 2.95 2.75 24.51
C THR A 180 3.44 1.92 23.34
N MET A 181 3.41 2.53 22.15
CA MET A 181 4.19 2.06 21.03
C MET A 181 5.62 2.10 21.57
N THR A 182 6.09 0.95 22.06
CA THR A 182 7.51 0.71 22.21
C THR A 182 8.08 1.12 20.86
N PRO A 183 8.94 2.15 20.77
CA PRO A 183 9.59 2.45 19.51
C PRO A 183 10.20 1.14 19.08
N ALA A 184 9.80 0.66 17.89
CA ALA A 184 10.42 -0.48 17.28
C ALA A 184 11.91 -0.19 17.35
N THR A 185 12.62 -0.93 18.19
CA THR A 185 14.07 -0.92 18.17
C THR A 185 14.42 -1.12 16.71
N PRO A 186 15.19 -0.22 16.09
CA PRO A 186 15.67 -0.49 14.75
C PRO A 186 16.30 -1.87 14.83
N VAL A 187 15.68 -2.83 14.16
CA VAL A 187 16.33 -4.11 13.92
C VAL A 187 17.49 -3.70 13.05
N GLU A 188 18.62 -3.46 13.69
CA GLU A 188 19.92 -3.47 13.09
C GLU A 188 20.03 -4.90 12.58
N ILE A 189 19.51 -5.12 11.37
CA ILE A 189 19.92 -6.22 10.53
C ILE A 189 21.38 -5.90 10.35
N ALA A 190 22.20 -6.45 11.24
CA ALA A 190 23.59 -6.66 11.03
C ALA A 190 23.64 -7.56 9.80
N THR A 191 23.57 -6.94 8.62
CA THR A 191 24.16 -7.44 7.40
C THR A 191 25.58 -7.70 7.81
N ARG A 192 25.83 -8.95 8.25
CA ARG A 192 27.17 -9.48 8.38
C ARG A 192 27.89 -9.02 7.14
N PRO A 193 29.03 -8.30 7.26
CA PRO A 193 29.83 -8.01 6.09
C PRO A 193 30.08 -9.36 5.46
N TYR A 194 29.48 -9.56 4.28
CA TYR A 194 29.64 -10.74 3.49
C TYR A 194 31.08 -10.66 3.00
N TYR A 195 32.00 -11.08 3.87
CA TYR A 195 33.41 -11.19 3.56
C TYR A 195 33.47 -12.15 2.40
N GLY A 196 33.84 -11.60 1.24
CA GLY A 196 33.63 -12.19 -0.05
C GLY A 196 34.00 -13.67 -0.05
N SER A 197 32.99 -14.51 -0.30
CA SER A 197 33.27 -15.59 -1.22
C SER A 197 33.83 -14.91 -2.47
N SER A 198 35.06 -15.24 -2.80
CA SER A 198 35.64 -14.90 -4.09
C SER A 198 34.72 -15.54 -5.13
N ILE A 199 33.71 -14.79 -5.59
CA ILE A 199 33.05 -15.09 -6.83
C ILE A 199 34.18 -14.95 -7.83
N ARG A 200 34.78 -16.10 -8.17
CA ARG A 200 35.43 -16.29 -9.46
C ARG A 200 34.44 -15.69 -10.44
N MET A 201 34.78 -14.53 -11.01
CA MET A 201 34.22 -14.12 -12.28
C MET A 201 34.65 -15.20 -13.27
N GLU A 202 33.91 -16.31 -13.25
CA GLU A 202 33.92 -17.29 -14.31
C GLU A 202 33.45 -16.53 -15.54
N ASP A 203 34.35 -16.50 -16.51
CA ASP A 203 34.30 -15.83 -17.78
C ASP A 203 32.96 -16.08 -18.51
N GLN A 204 31.97 -15.21 -18.30
CA GLN A 204 30.74 -15.15 -19.11
C GLN A 204 30.92 -14.24 -20.34
N ARG A 205 32.15 -13.97 -20.77
CA ARG A 205 32.37 -13.54 -22.15
C ARG A 205 32.38 -14.79 -23.03
N THR A 206 31.61 -14.73 -24.11
CA THR A 206 31.62 -15.67 -25.25
C THR A 206 30.54 -16.76 -25.27
N ARG A 207 29.27 -16.37 -25.25
CA ARG A 207 28.22 -17.07 -26.05
C ARG A 207 27.04 -16.16 -26.41
N GLY A 208 27.33 -14.94 -26.85
CA GLY A 208 26.37 -14.14 -27.60
C GLY A 208 26.33 -14.65 -29.03
N GLY A 209 25.30 -15.44 -29.36
CA GLY A 209 25.06 -15.89 -30.72
C GLY A 209 24.89 -14.70 -31.66
N MET A 210 25.64 -14.71 -32.76
CA MET A 210 25.35 -13.89 -33.94
C MET A 210 23.96 -14.27 -34.44
N GLN A 211 22.94 -13.48 -34.10
CA GLN A 211 21.75 -13.41 -34.93
C GLN A 211 22.06 -12.40 -36.04
N ALA A 212 22.26 -12.93 -37.24
CA ALA A 212 22.28 -12.14 -38.47
C ALA A 212 20.92 -11.44 -38.59
N ILE A 213 20.92 -10.13 -38.40
CA ILE A 213 19.76 -9.31 -38.73
C ILE A 213 19.84 -9.07 -40.23
N ASP A 214 18.96 -9.78 -40.93
CA ASP A 214 18.68 -9.66 -42.35
C ASP A 214 18.22 -8.22 -42.65
N ALA A 215 19.10 -7.42 -43.26
CA ALA A 215 18.81 -6.07 -43.67
C ALA A 215 18.01 -6.12 -44.98
N GLY A 216 16.68 -6.17 -44.85
CA GLY A 216 15.74 -5.98 -45.94
C GLY A 216 15.96 -4.63 -46.63
N VAL A 217 16.56 -4.69 -47.82
CA VAL A 217 16.71 -3.58 -48.76
C VAL A 217 15.32 -3.20 -49.29
N ILE A 218 14.75 -2.11 -48.76
CA ILE A 218 13.62 -1.44 -49.39
C ILE A 218 14.18 -0.54 -50.49
N ARG A 219 14.11 -1.02 -51.74
CA ARG A 219 14.25 -0.15 -52.92
C ARG A 219 12.96 0.67 -53.07
N ARG A 220 13.12 1.98 -53.16
CA ARG A 220 12.20 2.87 -53.88
C ARG A 220 12.91 3.36 -55.13
#